data_AF-A0A521U1D3-F1
#
_entry.id   AF-A0A521U1D3-F1
#
_cell.length_a   1.000
_cell.length_b   1.000
_cell.length_c   1.000
_cell.angle_alpha   90.00
_cell.angle_beta   90.00
_cell.angle_gamma   90.00
#
_symmetry.space_group_name_H-M   'P 1'
#
loop_
_entity.id
_entity.type
_entity.pdbx_description
1 polymer ?
#
loop_
_entity_poly.entity_id
_entity_poly.type
_entity_poly.pdbx_seq_one_letter_code
_entity_poly.pdbx_strand_id
1 'polypeptide(L)'
;MVPRIIEFCARRRGPVFAVVLALAVWAVVCVRQMPLDAIPDLTDPQVIVFTDWMGRGPNLVEDQVTYPLVRALQSTPGVRTVRGYSMFGMSFVYVIFEEGTEIYWARTRVL
;
A
#
# COMPACT_ATOMS: atom_id res chain seq x y z
N MET A 1 -8.81 0.33 -44.19
CA MET A 1 -7.68 0.89 -43.42
C MET A 1 -6.72 -0.21 -42.96
N VAL A 2 -7.21 -1.26 -42.27
CA VAL A 2 -6.39 -2.43 -41.87
C VAL A 2 -5.60 -3.09 -43.03
N PRO A 3 -6.16 -3.30 -44.24
CA PRO A 3 -5.40 -3.92 -45.33
C PRO A 3 -4.19 -3.10 -45.77
N ARG A 4 -4.27 -1.76 -45.70
CA ARG A 4 -3.15 -0.86 -46.04
C ARG A 4 -2.01 -0.97 -45.03
N ILE A 5 -2.31 -1.18 -43.75
CA ILE A 5 -1.29 -1.35 -42.71
C ILE A 5 -0.57 -2.69 -42.90
N ILE A 6 -1.32 -3.76 -43.17
CA ILE A 6 -0.76 -5.08 -43.47
C ILE A 6 0.14 -5.01 -44.70
N GLU A 7 -0.33 -4.38 -45.77
CA GLU A 7 0.46 -4.21 -46.99
C GLU A 7 1.74 -3.38 -46.75
N PHE A 8 1.65 -2.32 -45.96
CA PHE A 8 2.81 -1.52 -45.55
C PHE A 8 3.83 -2.36 -44.77
N CYS A 9 3.38 -3.15 -43.79
CA CYS A 9 4.24 -4.05 -43.02
C CYS A 9 4.90 -5.12 -43.91
N ALA A 10 4.14 -5.73 -44.82
CA ALA A 10 4.63 -6.73 -45.75
C ALA A 10 5.67 -6.16 -46.74
N ARG A 11 5.42 -4.94 -47.25
CA ARG A 11 6.32 -4.26 -48.18
C ARG A 11 7.61 -3.77 -47.50
N ARG A 12 7.53 -3.40 -46.22
CA ARG A 12 8.66 -2.86 -45.43
C ARG A 12 9.14 -3.84 -44.34
N ARG A 13 9.31 -5.11 -44.71
CA ARG A 13 9.68 -6.20 -43.78
C ARG A 13 10.94 -5.95 -42.94
N GLY A 14 11.99 -5.32 -43.50
CA GLY A 14 13.26 -5.09 -42.79
C GLY A 14 13.09 -4.26 -41.50
N PRO A 15 12.59 -3.01 -41.61
CA PRO A 15 12.28 -2.18 -40.45
C PRO A 15 11.29 -2.82 -39.47
N VAL A 16 10.29 -3.55 -39.97
CA VAL A 16 9.33 -4.27 -39.10
C VAL A 16 10.07 -5.30 -38.24
N PHE A 17 10.94 -6.12 -38.83
CA PHE A 17 11.74 -7.08 -38.06
C PHE A 17 12.70 -6.40 -37.08
N ALA A 18 13.31 -5.28 -37.45
CA ALA A 18 14.18 -4.53 -36.55
C ALA A 18 13.42 -4.00 -35.32
N VAL A 19 12.22 -3.46 -35.52
CA VAL A 19 11.35 -2.99 -34.42
C VAL A 19 10.93 -4.16 -33.53
N VAL A 20 10.53 -5.28 -34.13
CA VAL A 20 10.14 -6.49 -33.37
C VAL A 20 11.31 -7.00 -32.53
N LEU A 21 12.52 -7.06 -33.10
CA LEU A 21 13.73 -7.48 -32.38
C LEU A 21 14.05 -6.53 -31.22
N ALA A 22 13.98 -5.22 -31.47
CA ALA A 22 14.22 -4.21 -30.44
C ALA A 22 13.21 -4.34 -29.28
N LEU A 23 11.92 -4.54 -29.59
CA LEU A 23 10.88 -4.77 -28.59
C LEU A 23 11.08 -6.09 -27.84
N ALA A 24 11.54 -7.15 -28.51
CA ALA A 24 11.84 -8.43 -27.86
C ALA A 24 13.01 -8.30 -26.88
N VAL A 25 14.08 -7.61 -27.26
CA VAL A 25 15.22 -7.32 -26.36
C VAL A 25 14.74 -6.47 -25.18
N TRP A 26 13.94 -5.43 -25.44
CA TRP A 26 13.36 -4.60 -24.39
C TRP A 26 12.50 -5.42 -23.41
N ALA A 27 11.65 -6.31 -23.93
CA ALA A 27 10.81 -7.16 -23.12
C ALA A 27 11.64 -8.07 -22.20
N VAL A 28 12.74 -8.66 -22.71
CA VAL A 28 13.65 -9.47 -21.89
C VAL A 28 14.30 -8.65 -20.78
N VAL A 29 14.68 -7.39 -21.05
CA VAL A 29 15.22 -6.48 -20.03
C VAL A 29 14.16 -6.18 -18.97
N CYS A 30 12.93 -5.84 -19.37
CA CYS A 30 11.83 -5.59 -18.45
C CYS A 30 11.52 -6.79 -17.57
N VAL A 31 11.39 -7.99 -18.14
CA VAL A 31 11.08 -9.21 -17.37
C VAL A 31 12.17 -9.52 -16.35
N ARG A 32 13.44 -9.24 -16.65
CA ARG A 32 14.56 -9.45 -15.71
C ARG A 32 14.64 -8.40 -14.60
N GLN A 33 14.09 -7.21 -14.82
CA GLN A 33 14.14 -6.10 -13.87
C GLN A 33 12.84 -5.92 -13.08
N MET A 34 11.74 -6.53 -13.56
CA MET A 34 10.44 -6.44 -12.90
C MET A 34 10.52 -7.10 -11.52
N PRO A 35 10.20 -6.38 -10.43
CA PRO A 35 10.09 -6.99 -9.12
C PRO A 35 9.02 -8.08 -9.16
N LEU A 36 9.37 -9.24 -8.63
CA LEU A 36 8.49 -10.41 -8.60
C LEU A 36 8.14 -10.71 -7.16
N ASP A 37 6.86 -10.61 -6.84
CA ASP A 37 6.30 -11.11 -5.59
C ASP A 37 5.51 -12.39 -5.82
N ALA A 38 5.58 -13.31 -4.86
CA ALA A 38 4.91 -14.61 -4.96
C ALA A 38 3.38 -14.50 -4.86
N ILE A 39 2.89 -13.47 -4.18
CA ILE A 39 1.47 -13.18 -3.96
C ILE A 39 1.25 -11.67 -4.06
N PRO A 40 0.04 -11.23 -4.46
CA PRO A 40 -0.31 -9.82 -4.38
C PRO A 40 -0.35 -9.36 -2.91
N ASP A 41 -0.14 -8.06 -2.68
CA ASP A 41 -0.39 -7.47 -1.37
C ASP A 41 -1.90 -7.48 -1.09
N LEU A 42 -2.27 -8.03 0.06
CA LEU A 42 -3.66 -8.18 0.53
C LEU A 42 -3.90 -7.39 1.84
N THR A 43 -2.93 -6.57 2.25
CA THR A 43 -2.95 -5.89 3.53
C THR A 43 -3.84 -4.65 3.48
N ASP A 44 -4.73 -4.50 4.46
CA ASP A 44 -5.46 -3.24 4.63
C ASP A 44 -4.50 -2.08 4.94
N PRO A 45 -4.71 -0.86 4.40
CA PRO A 45 -3.92 0.31 4.78
C PRO A 45 -4.10 0.60 6.27
N GLN A 46 -3.01 0.50 7.03
CA GLN A 46 -3.04 0.66 8.48
C GLN A 46 -1.93 1.58 8.99
N VAL A 47 -2.26 2.37 10.01
CA VAL A 47 -1.31 3.21 10.75
C VAL A 47 -1.31 2.77 12.20
N ILE A 48 -0.12 2.49 12.73
CA ILE A 48 0.06 2.04 14.11
C ILE A 48 0.59 3.23 14.93
N VAL A 49 -0.13 3.58 15.99
CA VAL A 49 0.32 4.52 17.01
C VAL A 49 0.78 3.70 18.22
N PHE A 50 2.08 3.75 18.48
CA PHE A 50 2.69 3.12 19.65
C PHE A 50 2.94 4.19 20.72
N THR A 51 2.63 3.88 21.97
CA THR A 51 2.88 4.78 23.10
C THR A 51 3.38 3.97 24.29
N ASP A 52 4.53 4.37 24.84
CA ASP A 52 5.11 3.77 26.03
C ASP A 52 4.77 4.56 27.30
N TRP A 53 4.44 3.86 28.38
CA TRP A 53 4.23 4.44 29.70
C TRP A 53 4.64 3.47 30.82
N MET A 54 5.94 3.18 30.87
CA MET A 54 6.55 2.19 31.77
C MET A 54 6.08 2.32 33.23
N GLY A 55 5.89 1.16 33.88
CA GLY A 55 5.51 1.07 35.29
C GLY A 55 4.02 1.29 35.58
N ARG A 56 3.18 1.47 34.55
CA ARG A 56 1.72 1.57 34.71
C ARG A 56 1.02 0.26 34.40
N GLY A 57 0.01 -0.05 35.23
CA GLY A 57 -0.85 -1.20 35.01
C GLY A 57 -1.70 -1.05 33.74
N PRO A 58 -2.10 -2.15 33.08
CA PRO A 58 -2.86 -2.12 31.83
C PRO A 58 -4.15 -1.29 31.92
N ASN A 59 -4.86 -1.33 33.05
CA ASN A 59 -6.09 -0.56 33.24
C ASN A 59 -5.84 0.95 33.17
N LEU A 60 -4.72 1.43 33.75
CA LEU A 60 -4.40 2.85 33.71
C LEU A 60 -3.97 3.29 32.31
N VAL A 61 -3.24 2.41 31.61
CA VAL A 61 -2.87 2.63 30.20
C VAL A 61 -4.12 2.69 29.32
N GLU A 62 -5.10 1.81 29.55
CA GLU A 62 -6.39 1.85 28.85
C GLU A 62 -7.10 3.18 29.07
N ASP A 63 -7.33 3.55 30.33
CA ASP A 63 -8.15 4.71 30.68
C ASP A 63 -7.53 6.05 30.25
N GLN A 64 -6.20 6.16 30.30
CA GLN A 64 -5.49 7.43 30.11
C GLN A 64 -4.81 7.58 28.75
N VAL A 65 -4.55 6.48 28.04
CA VAL A 65 -3.80 6.50 26.77
C VAL A 65 -4.63 5.89 25.66
N THR A 66 -4.92 4.59 25.75
CA THR A 66 -5.53 3.84 24.64
C THR A 66 -6.95 4.30 24.34
N TYR A 67 -7.81 4.41 25.36
CA TYR A 67 -9.21 4.78 25.17
C TYR A 67 -9.37 6.20 24.59
N PRO A 68 -8.69 7.24 25.11
CA PRO A 68 -8.71 8.57 24.49
C PRO A 68 -8.23 8.57 23.04
N LEU A 69 -7.15 7.86 22.72
CA LEU A 69 -6.61 7.76 21.36
C LEU A 69 -7.58 7.08 20.41
N VAL A 70 -8.13 5.91 20.79
CA VAL A 70 -9.10 5.17 19.99
C VAL A 70 -10.33 6.03 19.71
N ARG A 71 -10.86 6.71 20.73
CA ARG A 71 -12.04 7.57 20.60
C ARG A 71 -11.80 8.75 19.68
N ALA A 72 -10.63 9.39 19.75
CA ALA A 72 -10.29 10.50 18.87
C ALA A 72 -10.16 10.04 17.41
N LEU A 73 -9.45 8.93 17.19
CA LEU A 73 -9.10 8.42 15.86
C LEU A 73 -10.27 7.71 15.16
N GLN A 74 -11.30 7.27 15.89
CA GLN A 74 -12.52 6.71 15.30
C GLN A 74 -13.26 7.70 14.39
N SER A 75 -13.09 9.01 14.62
CA SER A 75 -13.75 10.05 13.83
C SER A 75 -12.93 10.51 12.62
N THR A 76 -11.74 9.95 12.42
CA THR A 76 -10.85 10.35 11.32
C THR A 76 -11.43 9.91 9.97
N PRO A 77 -11.47 10.79 8.95
CA PRO A 77 -12.01 10.44 7.63
C PRO A 77 -11.28 9.25 6.99
N GLY A 78 -12.06 8.33 6.41
CA GLY A 78 -11.53 7.14 5.73
C GLY A 78 -11.10 6.01 6.67
N VAL A 79 -11.27 6.16 7.99
CA VAL A 79 -11.06 5.06 8.95
C VAL A 79 -12.24 4.10 8.91
N ARG A 80 -11.93 2.83 8.68
CA ARG A 80 -12.88 1.71 8.74
C ARG A 80 -13.07 1.23 10.18
N THR A 81 -11.97 1.09 10.92
CA THR A 81 -12.00 0.67 12.32
C THR A 81 -10.72 1.05 13.06
N VAL A 82 -10.82 1.25 14.38
CA VAL A 82 -9.67 1.50 15.26
C VAL A 82 -9.64 0.44 16.35
N ARG A 83 -8.49 -0.22 16.53
CA ARG A 83 -8.29 -1.27 17.53
C ARG A 83 -7.20 -0.84 18.51
N GLY A 84 -7.49 -0.88 19.80
CA GLY A 84 -6.54 -0.57 20.87
C GLY A 84 -6.13 -1.82 21.64
N TYR A 85 -4.86 -1.90 22.02
CA TYR A 85 -4.33 -2.90 22.94
C TYR A 85 -3.55 -2.22 24.04
N SER A 86 -3.97 -2.44 25.29
CA SER A 86 -3.32 -1.94 26.49
C SER A 86 -2.57 -3.06 27.19
N MET A 87 -1.27 -2.88 27.36
CA MET A 87 -0.37 -3.80 28.04
C MET A 87 0.28 -3.10 29.24
N PHE A 88 1.02 -3.86 30.05
CA PHE A 88 1.79 -3.27 31.13
C PHE A 88 2.83 -2.30 30.56
N GLY A 89 2.64 -1.01 30.85
CA GLY A 89 3.50 0.08 30.41
C GLY A 89 3.53 0.38 28.91
N MET A 90 2.57 -0.11 28.11
CA MET A 90 2.56 0.12 26.64
C MET A 90 1.14 0.12 26.07
N SER A 91 0.91 0.93 25.04
CA SER A 91 -0.33 1.00 24.26
C SER A 91 -0.03 0.86 22.76
N PHE A 92 -0.83 0.05 22.08
CA PHE A 92 -0.82 -0.07 20.61
C PHE A 92 -2.20 0.26 20.07
N VAL A 93 -2.29 1.30 19.23
CA VAL A 93 -3.52 1.68 18.54
C VAL A 93 -3.34 1.48 17.03
N TYR A 94 -4.13 0.58 16.46
CA TYR A 94 -4.17 0.26 15.04
C TYR A 94 -5.33 1.01 14.40
N VAL A 95 -5.03 1.97 13.54
CA VAL A 95 -6.01 2.70 12.73
C VAL A 95 -6.05 2.06 11.35
N ILE A 96 -7.15 1.37 11.05
CA ILE A 96 -7.34 0.66 9.78
C ILE A 96 -8.24 1.52 8.89
N PHE A 97 -7.75 1.84 7.70
CA PHE A 97 -8.45 2.65 6.71
C PHE A 97 -9.20 1.80 5.70
N GLU A 98 -10.08 2.44 4.94
CA GLU A 98 -10.77 1.81 3.81
C GLU A 98 -9.77 1.39 2.72
N GLU A 99 -10.12 0.35 1.97
CA GLU A 99 -9.30 -0.18 0.89
C GLU A 99 -9.01 0.88 -0.18
N GLY A 100 -7.78 0.90 -0.69
CA GLY A 100 -7.31 1.91 -1.65
C GLY A 100 -6.93 3.26 -1.05
N THR A 101 -7.01 3.43 0.28
CA THR A 101 -6.48 4.61 0.96
C THR A 101 -4.96 4.65 0.82
N GLU A 102 -4.44 5.80 0.37
CA GLU A 102 -3.00 6.02 0.24
C GLU A 102 -2.36 6.12 1.63
N ILE A 103 -1.27 5.37 1.87
CA ILE A 103 -0.68 5.17 3.20
C ILE A 103 -0.10 6.48 3.75
N TYR A 104 0.55 7.32 2.93
CA TYR A 104 1.10 8.59 3.41
C TYR A 104 0.00 9.58 3.79
N TRP A 105 -1.07 9.66 3.01
CA TRP A 105 -2.27 10.43 3.34
C TRP A 105 -2.89 9.97 4.66
N ALA A 106 -3.03 8.66 4.86
CA ALA A 106 -3.53 8.08 6.10
C ALA A 106 -2.66 8.47 7.29
N ARG A 107 -1.32 8.42 7.15
CA ARG A 107 -0.39 8.82 8.22
C ARG A 107 -0.52 10.30 8.59
N THR A 108 -0.68 11.20 7.62
CA THR A 108 -0.84 12.64 7.90
C THR A 108 -2.15 12.98 8.62
N ARG A 109 -3.16 12.10 8.57
CA ARG A 109 -4.42 12.29 9.32
C ARG A 109 -4.36 11.81 10.76
N VAL A 110 -3.37 10.98 11.08
CA VAL A 110 -3.16 10.40 12.43
C VAL A 110 -2.14 11.21 13.23
N LEU A 111 -1.19 11.88 12.56
CA LEU A 111 -0.25 12.85 13.15
C LEU A 111 -0.96 14.15 13.57
#